data_AF-A0A921IGB2-F1
#
_entry.id   AF-A0A921IGB2-F1
#
_cell.length_a   1.000
_cell.length_b   1.000
_cell.length_c   1.000
_cell.angle_alpha   90.00
_cell.angle_beta   90.00
_cell.angle_gamma   90.00
#
_symmetry.space_group_name_H-M   'P 1'
#
loop_
_entity.id
_entity.type
_entity.pdbx_description
1 polymer ?
#
loop_
_entity_poly.entity_id
_entity_poly.type
_entity_poly.pdbx_seq_one_letter_code
_entity_poly.pdbx_strand_id
1 'polypeptide(L)'
;MIHAVLYTKPKCVQCKMTRRKMTALNFPYVDNYYGDCHEDNSIDVESSDEKKRNWSIEKIEKLKQKYHIKSLPFIKIVNDNNKVLDSWVGFRPDKISEWCLKISV
;
A
#
# COMPACT_ATOMS: atom_id res chain seq x y z
N MET A 1 -1.21 3.93 -17.26
CA MET A 1 -0.81 4.47 -15.96
C MET A 1 -0.24 3.38 -15.06
N ILE A 2 0.99 3.60 -14.58
CA ILE A 2 1.58 2.78 -13.53
C ILE A 2 1.37 3.53 -12.21
N HIS A 3 0.94 2.84 -11.16
CA HIS A 3 0.77 3.42 -9.84
C HIS A 3 1.07 2.40 -8.72
N ALA A 4 1.36 2.90 -7.53
CA ALA A 4 1.49 2.05 -6.33
C ALA A 4 0.13 1.84 -5.68
N VAL A 5 -0.09 0.64 -5.13
CA VAL A 5 -1.14 0.39 -4.14
C VAL A 5 -0.47 0.17 -2.80
N LEU A 6 -0.85 0.98 -1.82
CA LEU A 6 -0.22 1.03 -0.51
C LEU A 6 -1.16 0.47 0.56
N TYR A 7 -0.74 -0.61 1.21
CA TYR A 7 -1.38 -1.15 2.42
C TYR A 7 -0.61 -0.69 3.64
N THR A 8 -1.31 -0.08 4.61
CA THR A 8 -0.71 0.48 5.83
C THR A 8 -1.40 -0.06 7.07
N LYS A 9 -0.96 0.37 8.26
CA LYS A 9 -1.66 0.14 9.52
C LYS A 9 -1.55 1.38 10.42
N PRO A 10 -2.45 1.58 11.40
CA PRO A 10 -2.34 2.66 12.35
C PRO A 10 -1.01 2.65 13.12
N LYS A 11 -0.59 3.83 13.60
CA LYS A 11 0.61 4.00 14.45
C LYS A 11 1.90 3.40 13.84
N CYS A 12 2.01 3.37 12.51
CA CYS A 12 3.14 2.80 11.79
C CYS A 12 4.07 3.88 11.21
N VAL A 13 5.26 4.04 11.82
CA VAL A 13 6.26 5.04 11.36
C VAL A 13 6.70 4.78 9.93
N GLN A 14 7.01 3.52 9.57
CA GLN A 14 7.41 3.17 8.21
C GLN A 14 6.33 3.50 7.18
N CYS A 15 5.06 3.28 7.51
CA CYS A 15 3.93 3.59 6.65
C CYS A 15 3.83 5.11 6.39
N LYS A 16 4.02 5.93 7.45
CA LYS A 16 4.06 7.39 7.35
C LYS A 16 5.22 7.87 6.47
N MET A 17 6.41 7.26 6.62
CA MET A 17 7.59 7.61 5.83
C MET A 17 7.43 7.23 4.35
N THR A 18 6.84 6.06 4.06
CA THR A 18 6.51 5.65 2.69
C THR A 18 5.58 6.65 2.01
N ARG A 19 4.46 7.02 2.66
CA ARG A 19 3.53 8.04 2.13
C ARG A 19 4.26 9.35 1.84
N ARG A 20 4.99 9.87 2.83
CA ARG A 20 5.76 11.13 2.69
C ARG A 20 6.71 11.11 1.50
N LYS A 21 7.46 10.00 1.31
CA LYS A 21 8.41 9.88 0.20
C LYS A 21 7.71 9.81 -1.15
N MET A 22 6.61 9.07 -1.27
CA MET A 22 5.82 9.01 -2.51
C MET A 22 5.21 10.38 -2.85
N THR A 23 4.61 11.07 -1.86
CA THR A 23 4.08 12.43 -2.04
C THR A 23 5.18 13.41 -2.46
N ALA A 24 6.35 13.38 -1.81
CA ALA A 24 7.46 14.28 -2.13
C ALA A 24 8.01 14.10 -3.57
N LEU A 25 7.82 12.91 -4.15
CA LEU A 25 8.24 12.60 -5.52
C LEU A 25 7.10 12.72 -6.54
N ASN A 26 5.90 13.18 -6.12
CA ASN A 26 4.69 13.12 -6.94
C ASN A 26 4.43 11.73 -7.53
N PHE A 27 4.84 10.68 -6.83
CA PHE A 27 4.66 9.31 -7.28
C PHE A 27 3.17 8.93 -7.19
N PRO A 28 2.51 8.47 -8.26
CA PRO A 28 1.10 8.13 -8.21
C PRO A 28 0.89 6.89 -7.32
N TYR A 29 0.09 7.04 -6.27
CA TYR A 29 -0.29 5.92 -5.41
C TYR A 29 -1.74 6.00 -4.97
N VAL A 30 -2.29 4.82 -4.67
CA VAL A 30 -3.63 4.61 -4.15
C VAL A 30 -3.49 3.98 -2.77
N ASP A 31 -3.99 4.68 -1.77
CA ASP A 31 -4.14 4.18 -0.41
C ASP A 31 -5.59 4.19 0.08
N ASN A 32 -6.54 4.29 -0.86
CA ASN A 32 -7.96 4.06 -0.66
C ASN A 32 -8.45 2.82 -1.42
N TYR A 33 -9.61 2.32 -1.05
CA TYR A 33 -10.22 1.18 -1.70
C TYR A 33 -10.91 1.66 -2.99
N TYR A 34 -10.23 1.52 -4.14
CA TYR A 34 -10.81 1.67 -5.49
C TYR A 34 -11.85 2.80 -5.65
N GLY A 35 -11.54 4.00 -5.16
CA GLY A 35 -12.39 5.19 -5.35
C GLY A 35 -13.42 5.47 -4.26
N ASP A 36 -13.54 4.65 -3.21
CA ASP A 36 -14.26 5.04 -2.00
C ASP A 36 -13.35 5.90 -1.11
N CYS A 37 -13.71 7.18 -0.93
CA CYS A 37 -12.97 8.11 -0.09
C CYS A 37 -13.15 7.86 1.41
N HIS A 38 -14.08 6.99 1.81
CA HIS A 38 -14.36 6.63 3.20
C HIS A 38 -13.64 5.34 3.65
N GLU A 39 -13.10 4.54 2.71
CA GLU A 39 -12.44 3.28 3.02
C GLU A 39 -10.96 3.30 2.59
N ASP A 40 -10.06 3.48 3.56
CA ASP A 40 -8.62 3.46 3.30
C ASP A 40 -8.04 2.03 3.29
N ASN A 41 -6.93 1.85 2.58
CA ASN A 41 -6.12 0.62 2.61
C ASN A 41 -5.32 0.47 3.93
N SER A 42 -5.76 1.12 5.01
CA SER A 42 -5.24 0.90 6.35
C SER A 42 -5.86 -0.37 6.93
N ILE A 43 -5.01 -1.30 7.31
CA ILE A 43 -5.36 -2.56 7.98
C ILE A 43 -5.34 -2.28 9.47
N ASP A 44 -6.53 -2.19 10.05
CA ASP A 44 -6.75 -1.96 11.48
C ASP A 44 -7.56 -3.11 12.08
N VAL A 45 -6.85 -4.14 12.53
CA VAL A 45 -7.45 -5.32 13.17
C VAL A 45 -7.93 -5.04 14.60
N GLU A 46 -7.58 -3.87 15.16
CA GLU A 46 -8.00 -3.42 16.49
C GLU A 46 -9.09 -2.33 16.41
N SER A 47 -9.59 -2.03 15.22
CA SER A 47 -10.64 -1.04 14.99
C SER A 47 -11.87 -1.33 15.85
N SER A 48 -12.46 -0.28 16.45
CA SER A 48 -13.72 -0.37 17.17
C SER A 48 -14.90 -0.68 16.25
N ASP A 49 -14.84 -0.19 15.00
CA ASP A 49 -15.80 -0.55 13.95
C ASP A 49 -15.60 -2.01 13.53
N GLU A 50 -16.65 -2.81 13.72
CA GLU A 50 -16.67 -4.23 13.39
C GLU A 50 -16.49 -4.51 11.89
N LYS A 51 -17.09 -3.70 11.00
CA LYS A 51 -16.95 -3.87 9.55
C LYS A 51 -15.50 -3.67 9.14
N LYS A 52 -14.88 -2.58 9.61
CA LYS A 52 -13.46 -2.28 9.33
C LYS A 52 -12.53 -3.36 9.89
N ARG A 53 -12.82 -3.85 11.10
CA ARG A 53 -12.04 -4.91 11.75
C ARG A 53 -12.11 -6.22 10.96
N ASN A 54 -13.31 -6.68 10.62
CA ASN A 54 -13.51 -7.93 9.86
C ASN A 54 -12.86 -7.84 8.47
N TRP A 55 -13.05 -6.72 7.76
CA TRP A 55 -12.37 -6.47 6.49
C TRP A 55 -10.84 -6.51 6.65
N SER A 56 -10.30 -5.90 7.72
CA SER A 56 -8.85 -5.85 7.96
C SER A 56 -8.27 -7.24 8.22
N ILE A 57 -8.96 -8.08 8.98
CA ILE A 57 -8.59 -9.49 9.25
C ILE A 57 -8.54 -10.28 7.95
N GLU A 58 -9.63 -10.28 7.18
CA GLU A 58 -9.65 -11.00 5.90
C GLU A 58 -8.59 -10.48 4.93
N LYS A 59 -8.39 -9.17 4.89
CA LYS A 59 -7.46 -8.55 3.96
C LYS A 59 -6.02 -8.91 4.29
N ILE A 60 -5.63 -8.85 5.57
CA ILE A 60 -4.26 -9.21 5.97
C ILE A 60 -3.97 -10.68 5.71
N GLU A 61 -4.95 -11.57 5.90
CA GLU A 61 -4.82 -13.00 5.60
C GLU A 61 -4.61 -13.24 4.10
N LYS A 62 -5.44 -12.62 3.25
CA LYS A 62 -5.28 -12.67 1.78
C LYS A 62 -3.90 -12.18 1.34
N LEU A 63 -3.40 -11.09 1.93
CA LEU A 63 -2.07 -10.56 1.63
C LEU A 63 -0.94 -11.49 2.11
N LYS A 64 -1.06 -12.07 3.30
CA LYS A 64 -0.10 -13.05 3.84
C LYS A 64 -0.04 -14.29 2.95
N GLN A 65 -1.18 -14.83 2.54
CA GLN A 65 -1.24 -16.01 1.68
C GLN A 65 -0.65 -15.75 0.29
N LYS A 66 -0.99 -14.60 -0.33
CA LYS A 66 -0.58 -14.32 -1.70
C LYS A 66 0.86 -13.82 -1.83
N TYR A 67 1.30 -12.96 -0.89
CA TYR A 67 2.57 -12.24 -1.00
C TYR A 67 3.55 -12.57 0.13
N HIS A 68 3.19 -13.48 1.05
CA HIS A 68 4.03 -13.90 2.17
C HIS A 68 4.55 -12.73 3.03
N ILE A 69 3.74 -11.68 3.16
CA ILE A 69 4.13 -10.47 3.90
C ILE A 69 4.23 -10.76 5.40
N LYS A 70 5.25 -10.18 6.04
CA LYS A 70 5.47 -10.30 7.49
C LYS A 70 5.22 -9.01 8.25
N SER A 71 5.12 -7.87 7.55
CA SER A 71 4.91 -6.56 8.14
C SER A 71 4.25 -5.60 7.14
N LEU A 72 3.95 -4.40 7.62
CA LEU A 72 3.43 -3.28 6.83
C LEU A 72 4.39 -2.08 6.99
N PRO A 73 4.50 -1.18 6.00
CA PRO A 73 3.66 -1.10 4.80
C PRO A 73 3.95 -2.22 3.79
N PHE A 74 2.91 -2.65 3.06
CA PHE A 74 3.07 -3.48 1.88
C PHE A 74 2.74 -2.63 0.65
N ILE A 75 3.65 -2.64 -0.32
CA ILE A 75 3.53 -1.85 -1.55
C ILE A 75 3.52 -2.83 -2.71
N LYS A 76 2.60 -2.62 -3.65
CA LYS A 76 2.66 -3.26 -4.97
C LYS A 76 2.58 -2.19 -6.05
N ILE A 77 3.33 -2.38 -7.13
CA ILE A 77 3.26 -1.56 -8.33
C ILE A 77 2.37 -2.29 -9.34
N VAL A 78 1.41 -1.58 -9.89
CA VAL A 78 0.47 -2.12 -10.87
C VAL A 78 0.38 -1.22 -12.10
N ASN A 79 0.02 -1.80 -13.24
CA ASN A 79 -0.40 -1.06 -14.43
C ASN A 79 -1.93 -0.93 -14.51
N ASP A 80 -2.45 -0.30 -15.57
CA ASP A 80 -3.89 -0.10 -15.80
C ASP A 80 -4.71 -1.41 -15.80
N ASN A 81 -4.09 -2.52 -16.20
CA ASN A 81 -4.73 -3.83 -16.23
C ASN A 81 -4.68 -4.55 -14.87
N ASN A 82 -4.34 -3.83 -13.79
CA ASN A 82 -4.10 -4.39 -12.45
C ASN A 82 -3.04 -5.50 -12.41
N LYS A 83 -2.17 -5.59 -13.43
CA LYS A 83 -1.04 -6.54 -13.44
C LYS A 83 0.01 -6.03 -12.47
N VAL A 84 0.41 -6.88 -11.53
CA VAL A 84 1.49 -6.57 -10.57
C VAL A 84 2.82 -6.64 -11.30
N LEU A 85 3.58 -5.53 -11.26
CA LEU A 85 4.90 -5.39 -11.87
C LEU A 85 6.02 -5.59 -10.84
N ASP A 86 5.80 -5.17 -9.60
CA ASP A 86 6.72 -5.38 -8.47
C ASP A 86 5.93 -5.30 -7.16
N SER A 87 6.48 -5.83 -6.09
CA SER A 87 5.95 -5.67 -4.74
C SER A 87 7.02 -5.82 -3.68
N TRP A 88 6.85 -5.12 -2.56
CA TRP A 88 7.78 -5.22 -1.43
C TRP A 88 7.10 -4.85 -0.12
N VAL A 89 7.79 -5.20 0.97
CA VAL A 89 7.39 -4.89 2.34
C VAL A 89 8.37 -3.89 2.95
N GLY A 90 7.85 -3.01 3.80
CA GLY A 90 8.63 -2.03 4.56
C GLY A 90 8.92 -0.74 3.80
N PHE A 91 9.49 0.22 4.52
CA PHE A 91 9.95 1.46 3.91
C PHE A 91 11.24 1.23 3.10
N ARG A 92 11.11 1.30 1.77
CA ARG A 92 12.21 1.11 0.80
C ARG A 92 12.33 2.35 -0.10
N PRO A 93 12.98 3.44 0.37
CA PRO A 93 13.08 4.69 -0.38
C PRO A 93 13.88 4.53 -1.69
N ASP A 94 14.80 3.58 -1.73
CA ASP A 94 15.55 3.13 -2.90
C ASP A 94 14.59 2.68 -4.01
N LYS A 95 13.72 1.70 -3.72
CA LYS A 95 12.73 1.19 -4.68
C LYS A 95 11.73 2.23 -5.14
N ILE A 96 11.27 3.10 -4.23
CA ILE A 96 10.33 4.19 -4.57
C ILE A 96 10.98 5.12 -5.59
N SER A 97 12.26 5.46 -5.38
CA SER A 97 12.99 6.38 -6.26
C SER A 97 13.28 5.73 -7.61
N GLU A 98 13.66 4.44 -7.63
CA GLU A 98 13.84 3.66 -8.85
C GLU A 98 12.56 3.61 -9.70
N TRP A 99 11.42 3.28 -9.09
CA TRP A 99 10.14 3.24 -9.81
C TRP A 99 9.69 4.62 -10.26
N CYS A 100 9.97 5.68 -9.49
CA CYS A 100 9.66 7.04 -9.91
C CYS A 100 10.38 7.39 -11.22
N LEU A 101 11.68 7.04 -11.32
CA LEU A 101 12.45 7.24 -12.56
C LEU A 101 11.88 6.45 -13.73
N LYS A 102 11.41 5.21 -13.52
CA LYS A 102 10.83 4.37 -14.57
C LYS A 102 9.49 4.87 -15.13
N ILE A 103 8.72 5.62 -14.33
CA ILE A 103 7.41 6.14 -14.74
C ILE A 103 7.53 7.51 -15.41
N SER A 104 8.58 8.26 -15.11
CA SER A 104 8.84 9.59 -15.70
C SER A 104 9.50 9.54 -17.10
N VAL A 105 9.82 8.35 -17.60
CA VAL A 105 10.37 8.09 -18.95
C VAL A 105 9.27 7.53 -19.84
#